data_AF-A0A2T3LPF4-F1
#
_entry.id   AF-A0A2T3LPF4-F1
#
_cell.length_a   1.000
_cell.length_b   1.000
_cell.length_c   1.000
_cell.angle_alpha   90.00
_cell.angle_beta   90.00
_cell.angle_gamma   90.00
#
_symmetry.space_group_name_H-M   'P 1'
#
loop_
_entity.id
_entity.type
_entity.pdbx_description
1 polymer ?
#
loop_
_entity_poly.entity_id
_entity_poly.type
_entity_poly.pdbx_seq_one_letter_code
_entity_poly.pdbx_strand_id
1 'polypeptide(L)'
;MKMWLLFAISACIFGSSLWFSHNQFVNHDNFSSELRESTELHGDWHILTKVNFTNNKYTAEVFVDGSGIDETAIFREKGRLYSFYNGSYRVKSDLTLLQQAKVDNATKASPYTHFLFTSQQGKYRNFKMIYNDQHVVIIHVNDNDYVQLYVKSNPSQ
;
A
#
# COMPACT_ATOMS: atom_id res chain seq x y z
N MET A 1 -10.53 14.54 -41.57
CA MET A 1 -11.24 13.33 -41.09
C MET A 1 -10.33 12.27 -40.44
N LYS A 2 -9.10 12.02 -40.94
CA LYS A 2 -8.18 10.99 -40.38
C LYS A 2 -7.67 11.24 -38.95
N MET A 3 -7.45 12.51 -38.55
CA MET A 3 -6.82 12.82 -37.25
C MET A 3 -7.74 12.58 -36.05
N TRP A 4 -9.04 12.86 -36.18
CA TRP A 4 -10.04 12.59 -35.15
C TRP A 4 -10.24 11.09 -34.91
N LEU A 5 -10.14 10.29 -35.97
CA LEU A 5 -10.26 8.84 -35.90
C LEU A 5 -9.06 8.22 -35.18
N LEU A 6 -7.83 8.70 -35.46
CA LEU A 6 -6.62 8.29 -34.74
C LEU A 6 -6.66 8.71 -33.25
N PHE A 7 -7.16 9.92 -32.97
CA PHE A 7 -7.33 10.38 -31.59
C PHE A 7 -8.35 9.54 -30.83
N ALA A 8 -9.50 9.24 -31.44
CA ALA A 8 -10.52 8.38 -30.84
C ALA A 8 -10.01 6.96 -30.57
N ILE A 9 -9.26 6.37 -31.52
CA ILE A 9 -8.65 5.04 -31.34
C ILE A 9 -7.64 5.06 -30.20
N SER A 10 -6.76 6.07 -30.14
CA SER A 10 -5.78 6.21 -29.05
C SER A 10 -6.46 6.38 -27.68
N ALA A 11 -7.49 7.22 -27.61
CA ALA A 11 -8.27 7.42 -26.39
C ALA A 11 -9.00 6.14 -25.95
N CYS A 12 -9.55 5.37 -26.89
CA CYS A 12 -10.17 4.07 -26.59
C CYS A 12 -9.15 3.04 -26.10
N ILE A 13 -7.97 2.95 -26.72
CA ILE A 13 -6.89 2.04 -26.29
C ILE A 13 -6.42 2.42 -24.88
N PHE A 14 -6.23 3.72 -24.62
CA PHE A 14 -5.81 4.22 -23.31
C PHE A 14 -6.87 4.01 -22.22
N GLY A 15 -8.14 4.27 -22.52
CA GLY A 15 -9.24 3.99 -21.59
C GLY A 15 -9.38 2.50 -21.28
N SER A 16 -9.25 1.66 -22.31
CA SER A 16 -9.34 0.20 -22.16
C SER A 16 -8.17 -0.37 -21.37
N SER A 17 -6.96 0.16 -21.53
CA SER A 17 -5.78 -0.28 -20.77
C SER A 17 -5.90 0.11 -19.29
N LEU A 18 -6.42 1.30 -18.99
CA LEU A 18 -6.72 1.72 -17.61
C LEU A 18 -7.77 0.82 -16.96
N TRP A 19 -8.86 0.51 -17.68
CA TRP A 19 -9.90 -0.41 -17.19
C TRP A 19 -9.34 -1.81 -16.95
N PHE A 20 -8.57 -2.35 -17.89
CA PHE A 20 -7.95 -3.67 -17.76
C PHE A 20 -6.99 -3.72 -16.56
N SER A 21 -6.17 -2.68 -16.39
CA SER A 21 -5.27 -2.56 -15.24
C SER A 21 -6.04 -2.51 -13.91
N HIS A 22 -7.12 -1.74 -13.84
CA HIS A 22 -8.00 -1.70 -12.66
C HIS A 22 -8.58 -3.08 -12.35
N ASN A 23 -9.16 -3.76 -13.34
CA ASN A 23 -9.77 -5.07 -13.16
C ASN A 23 -8.73 -6.14 -12.77
N GLN A 24 -7.52 -6.08 -13.32
CA GLN A 24 -6.41 -6.93 -12.90
C GLN A 24 -5.98 -6.64 -11.46
N PHE A 25 -5.93 -5.37 -11.04
CA PHE A 25 -5.48 -5.01 -9.70
C PHE A 25 -6.50 -5.34 -8.62
N VAL A 26 -7.77 -4.95 -8.80
CA VAL A 26 -8.83 -5.14 -7.79
C VAL A 26 -9.20 -6.61 -7.60
N ASN A 27 -9.01 -7.44 -8.62
CA ASN A 27 -9.32 -8.87 -8.57
C ASN A 27 -8.11 -9.75 -8.21
N HIS A 28 -6.94 -9.17 -7.93
CA HIS A 28 -5.84 -9.94 -7.32
C HIS A 28 -6.04 -9.93 -5.81
N ASP A 29 -6.12 -11.12 -5.23
CA ASP A 29 -6.57 -11.24 -3.85
C ASP A 29 -5.48 -10.91 -2.85
N ASN A 30 -4.19 -11.09 -3.15
CA ASN A 30 -3.11 -11.01 -2.17
C ASN A 30 -1.85 -10.32 -2.69
N PHE A 31 -1.28 -9.45 -1.85
CA PHE A 31 -0.06 -8.71 -2.10
C PHE A 31 0.82 -8.72 -0.85
N SER A 32 2.13 -8.63 -1.03
CA SER A 32 3.11 -8.45 0.04
C SER A 32 4.13 -7.39 -0.32
N SER A 33 4.49 -6.54 0.63
CA SER A 33 5.55 -5.54 0.51
C SER A 33 6.48 -5.68 1.71
N GLU A 34 7.78 -5.68 1.46
CA GLU A 34 8.80 -5.76 2.50
C GLU A 34 9.72 -4.54 2.39
N LEU A 35 9.90 -3.86 3.51
CA LEU A 35 10.83 -2.75 3.66
C LEU A 35 11.84 -3.11 4.75
N ARG A 36 13.12 -3.07 4.40
CA ARG A 36 14.23 -3.17 5.36
C ARG A 36 15.05 -1.92 5.31
N GLU A 37 15.32 -1.33 6.46
CA GLU A 37 16.10 -0.12 6.60
C GLU A 37 17.10 -0.30 7.75
N SER A 38 18.33 0.14 7.54
CA SER A 38 19.38 0.15 8.57
C SER A 38 20.01 1.53 8.58
N THR A 39 19.85 2.24 9.69
CA THR A 39 20.43 3.59 9.87
C THR A 39 21.03 3.74 11.25
N GLU A 40 22.00 4.63 11.40
CA GLU A 40 22.56 4.96 12.72
C GLU A 40 21.51 5.60 13.66
N LEU A 41 20.58 6.38 13.08
CA LEU A 41 19.58 7.15 13.82
C LEU A 41 18.40 6.28 14.29
N HIS A 42 17.92 5.39 13.42
CA HIS A 42 16.74 4.55 13.70
C HIS A 42 17.11 3.10 14.03
N GLY A 43 18.32 2.65 13.72
CA GLY A 43 18.72 1.25 13.86
C GLY A 43 18.22 0.39 12.70
N ASP A 44 18.19 -0.91 12.94
CA ASP A 44 17.72 -1.90 11.96
C ASP A 44 16.22 -2.12 12.10
N TRP A 45 15.51 -2.01 10.99
CA TRP A 45 14.06 -2.13 10.88
C TRP A 45 13.65 -3.05 9.75
N HIS A 46 12.55 -3.74 10.00
CA HIS A 46 11.86 -4.56 9.03
C HIS A 46 10.35 -4.34 9.17
N ILE A 47 9.74 -3.98 8.04
CA ILE A 47 8.31 -3.74 7.92
C ILE A 47 7.79 -4.66 6.83
N LEU A 48 6.95 -5.61 7.20
CA LEU A 48 6.26 -6.50 6.28
C LEU A 48 4.79 -6.09 6.22
N THR A 49 4.30 -5.75 5.04
CA THR A 49 2.90 -5.43 4.79
C THR A 49 2.28 -6.51 3.91
N LYS A 50 1.26 -7.20 4.41
CA LYS A 50 0.45 -8.17 3.64
C LYS A 50 -0.91 -7.56 3.38
N VAL A 51 -1.33 -7.47 2.13
CA VAL A 51 -2.61 -6.85 1.75
C VAL A 51 -3.47 -7.87 1.03
N ASN A 52 -4.70 -8.03 1.51
CA ASN A 52 -5.71 -8.79 0.82
C ASN A 52 -6.77 -7.84 0.24
N PHE A 53 -7.11 -7.98 -1.05
CA PHE A 53 -8.20 -7.24 -1.68
C PHE A 53 -9.40 -8.16 -1.91
N THR A 54 -10.60 -7.65 -1.66
CA THR A 54 -11.86 -8.34 -1.96
C THR A 54 -12.95 -7.30 -2.23
N ASN A 55 -13.55 -7.32 -3.42
CA ASN A 55 -14.71 -6.48 -3.76
C ASN A 55 -14.51 -4.98 -3.44
N ASN A 56 -13.44 -4.37 -3.94
CA ASN A 56 -13.05 -2.96 -3.68
C ASN A 56 -12.76 -2.61 -2.21
N LYS A 57 -12.69 -3.61 -1.33
CA LYS A 57 -12.19 -3.46 0.04
C LYS A 57 -10.82 -4.11 0.12
N TYR A 58 -10.04 -3.69 1.09
CA TYR A 58 -8.81 -4.39 1.43
C TYR A 58 -8.64 -4.51 2.94
N THR A 59 -7.91 -5.53 3.34
CA THR A 59 -7.37 -5.69 4.67
C THR A 59 -5.86 -5.82 4.55
N ALA A 60 -5.11 -4.91 5.15
CA ALA A 60 -3.67 -5.01 5.26
C ALA A 60 -3.26 -5.37 6.69
N GLU A 61 -2.27 -6.23 6.83
CA GLU A 61 -1.58 -6.49 8.10
C GLU A 61 -0.15 -5.99 7.96
N VAL A 62 0.26 -5.12 8.89
CA VAL A 62 1.59 -4.52 8.94
C VAL A 62 2.30 -5.07 10.17
N PHE A 63 3.36 -5.82 9.93
CA PHE A 63 4.26 -6.35 10.94
C PHE A 63 5.47 -5.41 11.00
N VAL A 64 5.78 -4.92 12.18
CA VAL A 64 6.88 -4.00 12.42
C VAL A 64 7.78 -4.60 13.47
N ASP A 65 9.01 -4.94 13.08
CA ASP A 65 10.06 -5.42 13.96
C ASP A 65 11.34 -4.60 13.74
N GLY A 66 12.12 -4.41 14.80
CA GLY A 66 13.33 -3.61 14.70
C GLY A 66 13.87 -3.10 16.02
N SER A 67 14.89 -2.27 15.89
CA SER A 67 15.61 -1.68 17.02
C SER A 67 14.72 -0.72 17.80
N GLY A 68 14.60 -0.86 19.12
CA GLY A 68 13.79 0.06 19.94
C GLY A 68 12.46 -0.53 20.42
N ILE A 69 12.13 -1.74 19.99
CA ILE A 69 10.98 -2.52 20.46
C ILE A 69 11.39 -3.96 20.80
N ASP A 70 10.71 -4.57 21.77
CA ASP A 70 11.07 -5.91 22.30
C ASP A 70 10.46 -7.08 21.52
N GLU A 71 9.43 -6.82 20.73
CA GLU A 71 8.74 -7.82 19.91
C GLU A 71 8.15 -7.19 18.63
N THR A 72 7.60 -8.04 17.75
CA THR A 72 6.91 -7.57 16.54
C THR A 72 5.58 -6.90 16.90
N ALA A 73 5.44 -5.62 16.57
CA ALA A 73 4.15 -4.95 16.61
C ALA A 73 3.32 -5.31 15.37
N ILE A 74 2.02 -5.53 15.57
CA ILE A 74 1.09 -5.90 14.49
C ILE A 74 -0.02 -4.87 14.41
N PHE A 75 -0.19 -4.29 13.22
CA PHE A 75 -1.28 -3.39 12.90
C PHE A 75 -2.15 -4.01 11.81
N ARG A 76 -3.44 -3.69 11.83
CA ARG A 76 -4.37 -4.04 10.75
C ARG A 76 -5.02 -2.80 10.20
N GLU A 77 -4.86 -2.59 8.90
CA GLU A 77 -5.56 -1.56 8.15
C GLU A 77 -6.74 -2.19 7.42
N LYS A 78 -7.94 -1.63 7.57
CA LYS A 78 -9.10 -1.98 6.73
C LYS A 78 -9.49 -0.78 5.91
N GLY A 79 -9.54 -0.92 4.60
CA GLY A 79 -9.89 0.18 3.72
C GLY A 79 -10.86 -0.19 2.62
N ARG A 80 -11.40 0.86 1.98
CA ARG A 80 -12.27 0.76 0.82
C ARG A 80 -11.82 1.74 -0.27
N LEU A 81 -11.75 1.24 -1.50
CA LEU A 81 -11.55 2.04 -2.70
C LEU A 81 -12.88 2.73 -3.04
N TYR A 82 -12.89 4.06 -3.08
CA TYR A 82 -14.10 4.84 -3.37
C TYR A 82 -14.20 5.27 -4.82
N SER A 83 -13.06 5.63 -5.42
CA SER A 83 -13.02 6.14 -6.79
C SER A 83 -11.65 5.88 -7.39
N PHE A 84 -11.63 5.67 -8.71
CA PHE A 84 -10.44 5.63 -9.53
C PHE A 84 -10.54 6.72 -10.60
N TYR A 85 -9.64 7.68 -10.57
CA TYR A 85 -9.60 8.78 -11.55
C TYR A 85 -8.15 9.10 -11.91
N ASN A 86 -7.85 9.13 -13.21
CA ASN A 86 -6.53 9.47 -13.75
C ASN A 86 -5.36 8.66 -13.13
N GLY A 87 -5.55 7.35 -12.93
CA GLY A 87 -4.53 6.48 -12.32
C GLY A 87 -4.44 6.57 -10.79
N SER A 88 -5.22 7.43 -10.15
CA SER A 88 -5.24 7.63 -8.70
C SER A 88 -6.47 7.01 -8.06
N TYR A 89 -6.24 6.27 -6.98
CA TYR A 89 -7.26 5.71 -6.11
C TYR A 89 -7.46 6.63 -4.91
N ARG A 90 -8.74 6.88 -4.59
CA ARG A 90 -9.13 7.49 -3.32
C ARG A 90 -9.56 6.40 -2.35
N VAL A 91 -8.92 6.39 -1.19
CA VAL A 91 -9.10 5.36 -0.17
C VAL A 91 -9.49 5.98 1.15
N LYS A 92 -10.47 5.36 1.81
CA LYS A 92 -10.66 5.54 3.24
C LYS A 92 -10.20 4.27 3.91
N SER A 93 -9.33 4.41 4.90
CA SER A 93 -8.87 3.29 5.71
C SER A 93 -8.90 3.63 7.18
N ASP A 94 -8.94 2.58 7.99
CA ASP A 94 -8.82 2.63 9.42
C ASP A 94 -7.72 1.67 9.85
N LEU A 95 -6.75 2.18 10.61
CA LEU A 95 -5.58 1.44 11.07
C LEU A 95 -5.76 1.15 12.55
N THR A 96 -5.79 -0.12 12.92
CA THR A 96 -5.97 -0.57 14.30
C THR A 96 -4.72 -1.31 14.77
N LEU A 97 -4.30 -1.06 16.00
CA LEU A 97 -3.26 -1.84 16.66
C LEU A 97 -3.82 -3.19 17.11
N LEU A 98 -3.21 -4.30 16.69
CA LEU A 98 -3.58 -5.66 17.11
C LEU A 98 -2.65 -6.20 18.19
N GLN A 99 -1.36 -5.93 18.07
CA GLN A 99 -0.34 -6.33 19.03
C GLN A 99 0.60 -5.16 19.27
N GLN A 100 0.69 -4.75 20.53
CA GLN A 100 1.51 -3.64 20.97
C GLN A 100 2.87 -4.15 21.45
N ALA A 101 3.96 -3.69 20.84
CA ALA A 101 5.30 -3.94 21.35
C ALA A 101 5.68 -2.91 22.43
N LYS A 102 6.54 -3.31 23.38
CA LYS A 102 7.08 -2.38 24.37
C LYS A 102 8.25 -1.62 23.76
N VAL A 103 8.30 -0.33 24.02
CA VAL A 103 9.43 0.51 23.61
C VAL A 103 10.54 0.38 24.63
N ASP A 104 11.71 -0.10 24.21
CA ASP A 104 12.93 -0.12 25.02
C ASP A 104 13.85 1.08 24.71
N ASN A 105 13.79 1.62 23.48
CA ASN A 105 14.51 2.82 23.05
C ASN A 105 13.66 3.67 22.11
N ALA A 106 13.12 4.77 22.65
CA ALA A 106 12.23 5.67 21.92
C ALA A 106 12.87 6.35 20.70
N THR A 107 14.17 6.65 20.74
CA THR A 107 14.88 7.28 19.61
C THR A 107 14.95 6.34 18.42
N LYS A 108 15.22 5.06 18.69
CA LYS A 108 15.27 4.04 17.64
C LYS A 108 13.88 3.68 17.16
N ALA A 109 12.90 3.56 18.06
CA ALA A 109 11.49 3.18 17.83
C ALA A 109 10.64 4.13 16.93
N SER A 110 11.27 5.06 16.21
CA SER A 110 10.58 6.07 15.38
C SER A 110 9.57 5.46 14.38
N PRO A 111 9.91 4.44 13.57
CA PRO A 111 8.94 3.81 12.65
C PRO A 111 7.71 3.24 13.37
N TYR A 112 7.90 2.51 14.47
CA TYR A 112 6.81 1.96 15.26
C TYR A 112 5.90 3.05 15.86
N THR A 113 6.50 4.07 16.48
CA THR A 113 5.75 5.18 17.08
C THR A 113 4.95 5.98 16.03
N HIS A 114 5.45 6.07 14.79
CA HIS A 114 4.71 6.68 13.68
C HIS A 114 3.42 5.90 13.35
N PHE A 115 3.47 4.57 13.31
CA PHE A 115 2.28 3.74 13.10
C PHE A 115 1.29 3.83 14.25
N LEU A 116 1.77 3.80 15.51
CA LEU A 116 0.94 4.01 16.70
C LEU A 116 0.18 5.32 16.63
N PHE A 117 0.87 6.42 16.39
CA PHE A 117 0.21 7.74 16.28
C PHE A 117 -0.79 7.79 15.13
N THR A 118 -0.45 7.20 13.99
CA THR A 118 -1.33 7.17 12.81
C THR A 118 -2.60 6.35 13.06
N SER A 119 -2.50 5.24 13.81
CA SER A 119 -3.66 4.42 14.18
C SER A 119 -4.70 5.16 15.02
N GLN A 120 -4.29 6.20 15.74
CA GLN A 120 -5.17 7.01 16.57
C GLN A 120 -5.89 8.13 15.81
N GLN A 121 -5.51 8.41 14.56
CA GLN A 121 -5.94 9.63 13.84
C GLN A 121 -6.90 9.40 12.67
N GLY A 122 -7.12 8.17 12.21
CA GLY A 122 -8.05 7.84 11.11
C GLY A 122 -7.92 8.72 9.86
N LYS A 123 -7.19 8.28 8.82
CA LYS A 123 -6.86 9.12 7.66
C LYS A 123 -7.53 8.65 6.37
N TYR A 124 -7.97 9.60 5.54
CA TYR A 124 -8.17 9.35 4.11
C TYR A 124 -6.81 9.36 3.43
N ARG A 125 -6.59 8.42 2.52
CA ARG A 125 -5.35 8.33 1.76
C ARG A 125 -5.60 8.32 0.26
N ASN A 126 -4.70 8.95 -0.48
CA ASN A 126 -4.67 8.83 -1.93
C ASN A 126 -3.40 8.09 -2.35
N PHE A 127 -3.54 7.10 -3.23
CA PHE A 127 -2.38 6.51 -3.89
C PHE A 127 -2.57 6.46 -5.40
N LYS A 128 -1.46 6.59 -6.11
CA LYS A 128 -1.41 6.51 -7.56
C LYS A 128 -0.70 5.24 -7.98
N MET A 129 -1.29 4.50 -8.91
CA MET A 129 -0.63 3.34 -9.50
C MET A 129 0.40 3.83 -10.52
N ILE A 130 1.67 3.54 -10.27
CA ILE A 130 2.78 3.86 -11.18
C ILE A 130 2.97 2.73 -12.18
N TYR A 131 2.97 1.49 -11.70
CA TYR A 131 3.23 0.29 -12.50
C TYR A 131 2.40 -0.89 -12.00
N ASN A 132 1.98 -1.75 -12.91
CA ASN A 132 1.22 -2.96 -12.63
C ASN A 132 1.50 -4.00 -13.72
N ASP A 133 2.02 -5.15 -13.33
CA ASP A 133 2.18 -6.32 -14.21
C ASP A 133 1.63 -7.59 -13.54
N GLN A 134 2.04 -8.78 -13.99
CA GLN A 134 1.56 -10.04 -13.44
C GLN A 134 2.15 -10.39 -12.05
N HIS A 135 3.27 -9.78 -11.65
CA HIS A 135 4.03 -10.17 -10.46
C HIS A 135 4.18 -9.05 -9.45
N VAL A 136 4.17 -7.79 -9.89
CA VAL A 136 4.45 -6.63 -9.07
C VAL A 136 3.50 -5.48 -9.36
N VAL A 137 3.29 -4.66 -8.34
CA VAL A 137 2.60 -3.37 -8.42
C VAL A 137 3.46 -2.34 -7.71
N ILE A 138 3.62 -1.18 -8.33
CA ILE A 138 4.27 -0.03 -7.72
C ILE A 138 3.24 1.06 -7.54
N ILE A 139 3.06 1.50 -6.30
CA ILE A 139 2.17 2.62 -5.97
C ILE A 139 2.98 3.78 -5.39
N HIS A 140 2.49 4.99 -5.64
CA HIS A 140 2.94 6.21 -4.97
C HIS A 140 1.87 6.61 -3.96
N VAL A 141 2.25 6.80 -2.71
CA VAL A 141 1.35 7.24 -1.64
C VAL A 141 1.49 8.75 -1.49
N ASN A 142 0.51 9.48 -2.01
CA ASN A 142 0.61 10.93 -2.23
C ASN A 142 0.78 11.73 -0.93
N ASP A 143 0.24 11.24 0.19
CA ASP A 143 0.19 12.03 1.43
C ASP A 143 1.53 12.05 2.18
N ASN A 144 2.39 11.06 1.93
CA ASN A 144 3.69 10.92 2.58
C ASN A 144 4.86 10.89 1.56
N ASP A 145 4.56 11.18 0.29
CA ASP A 145 5.49 11.19 -0.84
C ASP A 145 6.47 10.01 -0.91
N TYR A 146 5.97 8.78 -0.66
CA TYR A 146 6.78 7.56 -0.78
C TYR A 146 6.24 6.60 -1.83
N VAL A 147 7.14 5.83 -2.42
CA VAL A 147 6.85 4.79 -3.40
C VAL A 147 6.95 3.43 -2.73
N GLN A 148 5.96 2.58 -2.95
CA GLN A 148 5.91 1.24 -2.39
C GLN A 148 5.78 0.19 -3.49
N LEU A 149 6.62 -0.84 -3.41
CA LEU A 149 6.57 -2.01 -4.27
C LEU A 149 5.84 -3.14 -3.54
N TYR A 150 4.85 -3.70 -4.22
CA TYR A 150 4.10 -4.88 -3.80
C TYR A 150 4.39 -6.02 -4.76
N VAL A 151 4.67 -7.19 -4.22
CA VAL A 151 4.70 -8.46 -4.95
C VAL A 151 3.31 -9.10 -4.84
N LYS A 152 2.76 -9.53 -5.97
CA LYS A 152 1.49 -10.27 -6.04
C LYS A 152 1.74 -11.70 -5.58
N SER A 153 1.02 -12.13 -4.55
CA SER A 153 1.06 -13.51 -4.10
C SER A 153 0.06 -14.30 -4.96
N ASN A 154 0.52 -15.34 -5.65
CA ASN A 154 -0.42 -16.28 -6.26
C ASN A 154 -1.26 -16.95 -5.16
N PRO A 155 -2.56 -17.20 -5.37
CA PRO A 155 -3.42 -17.88 -4.39
C PRO A 155 -3.03 -19.35 -4.11
N SER A 156 -1.84 -19.80 -4.52
CA SER A 156 -1.40 -21.19 -4.51
C SER A 156 0.09 -21.35 -4.15
N GLN A 157 0.54 -20.70 -3.07
CA GLN A 157 1.73 -21.10 -2.31
C GLN A 157 1.48 -20.99 -0.81
#